data_AF-A0A8J3QVW7-F1
#
_entry.id   AF-A0A8J3QVW7-F1
#
_cell.length_a   1.000
_cell.length_b   1.000
_cell.length_c   1.000
_cell.angle_alpha   90.00
_cell.angle_beta   90.00
_cell.angle_gamma   90.00
#
_symmetry.space_group_name_H-M   'P 1'
#
loop_
_entity.id
_entity.type
_entity.pdbx_description
1 polymer ?
#
loop_
_entity_poly.entity_id
_entity_poly.type
_entity_poly.pdbx_seq_one_letter_code
_entity_poly.pdbx_strand_id
1 'polypeptide(L)'
;MSRAVIYLPYNPSMAETWALACIRYVENHDLELAALIKATQTDDRWATVQAMMAANWDLVVVVARPEHIRRDHRYLVVNDQRASRRRPGSRRPQILPR
;
A
#
# COMPACT_ATOMS: atom_id res chain seq x y z
N MET A 1 16.29 -4.82 -1.02
CA MET A 1 15.09 -4.85 -0.16
C MET A 1 14.11 -3.84 -0.70
N SER A 2 12.86 -4.23 -0.91
CA SER A 2 11.81 -3.30 -1.40
C SER A 2 11.35 -2.41 -0.25
N ARG A 3 11.03 -1.15 -0.57
CA ARG A 3 10.59 -0.17 0.44
C ARG A 3 9.07 -0.09 0.43
N ALA A 4 8.46 0.04 1.61
CA ALA A 4 7.02 0.17 1.76
C ALA A 4 6.64 1.57 2.24
N VAL A 5 5.55 2.11 1.69
CA VAL A 5 4.85 3.26 2.25
C VAL A 5 3.44 2.84 2.66
N ILE A 6 3.07 3.11 3.90
CA ILE A 6 1.74 2.85 4.40
C ILE A 6 0.89 4.09 4.17
N TYR A 7 -0.26 3.94 3.52
CA TYR A 7 -1.27 4.98 3.39
C TYR A 7 -2.50 4.65 4.21
N LEU A 8 -2.86 5.56 5.12
CA LEU A 8 -4.04 5.46 5.97
C LEU A 8 -5.03 6.57 5.60
N PRO A 9 -6.28 6.26 5.26
CA PRO A 9 -7.28 7.28 4.96
C PRO A 9 -7.65 8.06 6.21
N TYR A 10 -8.35 9.18 6.04
CA TYR A 10 -8.85 9.97 7.15
C TYR A 10 -9.99 9.20 7.84
N ASN A 11 -9.67 8.53 8.96
CA ASN A 11 -10.66 7.95 9.87
C ASN A 11 -10.09 7.94 11.30
N PRO A 12 -10.50 8.89 12.16
CA PRO A 12 -9.93 9.00 13.50
C PRO A 12 -10.22 7.79 14.40
N SER A 13 -11.31 7.05 14.14
CA SER A 13 -11.73 5.92 14.98
C SER A 13 -11.02 4.61 14.67
N MET A 14 -10.48 4.44 13.46
CA MET A 14 -9.84 3.19 13.02
C MET A 14 -8.39 3.35 12.55
N ALA A 15 -7.85 4.57 12.51
CA ALA A 15 -6.51 4.84 12.01
C ALA A 15 -5.43 4.01 12.73
N GLU A 16 -5.53 3.83 14.06
CA GLU A 16 -4.53 3.07 14.84
C GLU A 16 -4.61 1.57 14.57
N THR A 17 -5.82 1.00 14.51
CA THR A 17 -6.03 -0.41 14.18
C THR A 17 -5.52 -0.74 12.77
N TRP A 18 -5.79 0.14 11.81
CA TRP A 18 -5.31 -0.03 10.44
C TRP A 18 -3.81 0.17 10.31
N ALA A 19 -3.22 1.13 11.03
CA ALA A 19 -1.78 1.32 11.10
C ALA A 19 -1.09 0.03 11.55
N LEU A 20 -1.55 -0.56 12.66
CA LEU A 20 -0.98 -1.78 13.22
C LEU A 20 -1.06 -2.95 12.23
N ALA A 21 -2.20 -3.11 11.54
CA ALA A 21 -2.36 -4.16 10.54
C ALA A 21 -1.39 -3.98 9.35
N CYS A 22 -1.22 -2.75 8.87
CA CYS A 22 -0.30 -2.45 7.77
C CYS A 22 1.17 -2.61 8.18
N ILE A 23 1.54 -2.22 9.40
CA ILE A 23 2.91 -2.40 9.93
C ILE A 23 3.24 -3.89 10.00
N ARG A 24 2.35 -4.71 10.57
CA ARG A 24 2.54 -6.16 10.61
C ARG A 24 2.67 -6.78 9.22
N TYR A 25 1.93 -6.27 8.23
CA TYR A 25 2.08 -6.70 6.85
C TYR A 25 3.48 -6.37 6.30
N VAL A 26 3.99 -5.16 6.54
CA VAL A 26 5.34 -4.74 6.13
C VAL A 26 6.42 -5.63 6.78
N GLU A 27 6.31 -5.89 8.08
CA GLU A 27 7.23 -6.75 8.83
C GLU A 27 7.21 -8.20 8.32
N ASN A 28 6.02 -8.79 8.11
CA ASN A 28 5.88 -10.17 7.65
C ASN A 28 6.36 -10.42 6.21
N HIS A 29 6.53 -9.36 5.43
CA HIS A 29 6.94 -9.42 4.02
C HIS A 29 8.37 -8.92 3.78
N ASP A 30 9.17 -8.77 4.84
CA ASP A 30 10.56 -8.27 4.77
C ASP A 30 10.71 -6.94 4.01
N LEU A 31 9.72 -6.06 4.17
CA LEU A 31 9.70 -4.74 3.55
C LEU A 31 10.30 -3.70 4.49
N GLU A 32 11.10 -2.78 3.96
CA GLU A 32 11.61 -1.64 4.74
C GLU A 32 10.54 -0.54 4.80
N LEU A 33 10.03 -0.21 5.98
CA LEU A 33 9.07 0.87 6.14
C LEU A 33 9.74 2.24 5.88
N ALA A 34 9.46 2.83 4.72
CA ALA A 34 9.98 4.14 4.33
C ALA A 34 9.16 5.29 4.92
N ALA A 35 7.83 5.17 4.95
CA ALA A 35 6.96 6.19 5.52
C ALA A 35 5.57 5.65 5.90
N LEU A 36 4.95 6.32 6.87
CA LEU A 36 3.54 6.15 7.23
C LEU A 36 2.82 7.48 7.00
N ILE A 37 1.90 7.49 6.04
CA ILE A 37 1.20 8.69 5.59
C ILE A 37 -0.27 8.57 5.99
N LYS A 38 -0.72 9.48 6.87
CA LYS A 38 -2.12 9.62 7.27
C LYS A 38 -2.78 10.72 6.45
N ALA A 39 -3.87 10.40 5.77
CA ALA A 39 -4.67 11.38 5.06
C ALA A 39 -5.33 12.35 6.06
N THR A 40 -5.49 13.60 5.61
CA THR A 40 -6.24 14.65 6.28
C THR A 40 -7.66 14.71 5.72
N GLN A 41 -8.56 15.50 6.31
CA GLN A 41 -9.92 15.70 5.78
C GLN A 41 -9.94 16.14 4.30
N THR A 42 -8.87 16.80 3.85
CA THR A 42 -8.69 17.31 2.49
C THR A 42 -8.04 16.31 1.53
N ASP A 43 -7.58 15.15 2.01
CA ASP A 43 -6.97 14.06 1.22
C ASP A 43 -5.66 14.45 0.48
N ASP A 44 -5.04 15.58 0.83
CA ASP A 44 -3.87 16.17 0.16
C ASP A 44 -2.60 15.30 0.23
N ARG A 45 -2.59 14.31 1.13
CA ARG A 45 -1.40 13.48 1.37
C ARG A 45 -1.22 12.34 0.38
N TRP A 46 -2.23 12.07 -0.45
CA TRP A 46 -2.09 11.11 -1.54
C TRP A 46 -1.04 11.56 -2.59
N ALA A 47 -0.96 12.87 -2.85
CA ALA A 47 0.05 13.44 -3.75
C ALA A 47 1.49 13.14 -3.26
N THR A 48 1.70 13.07 -1.94
CA THR A 48 2.99 12.67 -1.37
C THR A 48 3.33 11.22 -1.70
N VAL A 49 2.37 10.30 -1.61
CA VAL A 49 2.54 8.88 -1.99
C VAL A 49 2.90 8.79 -3.48
N GLN A 50 2.19 9.53 -4.34
CA GLN A 50 2.48 9.58 -5.78
C GLN A 50 3.89 10.09 -6.07
N ALA A 51 4.33 11.15 -5.40
CA ALA A 51 5.68 11.68 -5.55
C ALA A 51 6.75 10.66 -5.12
N MET A 52 6.51 9.92 -4.03
CA MET A 52 7.42 8.85 -3.58
C MET A 52 7.49 7.70 -4.59
N MET A 53 6.36 7.30 -5.18
CA MET A 53 6.31 6.28 -6.23
C MET A 53 7.05 6.73 -7.50
N ALA A 54 6.88 8.00 -7.89
CA ALA A 54 7.56 8.55 -9.07
C ALA A 54 9.09 8.62 -8.86
N ALA A 55 9.53 8.87 -7.63
CA ALA A 55 10.96 8.93 -7.29
C ALA A 55 11.59 7.54 -7.04
N ASN A 56 10.80 6.52 -6.69
CA ASN A 56 11.30 5.20 -6.30
C ASN A 56 10.59 4.08 -7.06
N TRP A 57 11.31 3.48 -8.00
CA TRP A 57 10.83 2.35 -8.80
C TRP A 57 10.53 1.08 -7.99
N ASP A 58 11.13 0.92 -6.81
CA ASP A 58 10.96 -0.24 -5.91
C ASP A 58 10.03 0.02 -4.70
N LEU A 59 9.11 0.99 -4.82
CA LEU A 59 8.19 1.35 -3.73
C LEU A 59 6.88 0.54 -3.78
N VAL A 60 6.56 -0.10 -2.67
CA VAL A 60 5.28 -0.79 -2.42
C VAL A 60 4.36 0.11 -1.61
N VAL A 61 3.14 0.34 -2.09
CA VAL A 61 2.11 1.07 -1.32
C VAL A 61 1.23 0.07 -0.59
N VAL A 62 1.20 0.17 0.74
CA VAL A 62 0.38 -0.67 1.62
C VAL A 62 -0.83 0.13 2.10
N VAL A 63 -2.02 -0.40 1.86
CA VAL A 63 -3.29 0.16 2.32
C VAL A 63 -4.10 -0.91 3.04
N ALA A 64 -4.82 -0.51 4.08
CA ALA A 64 -5.66 -1.45 4.83
C ALA A 64 -6.82 -2.02 3.99
N ARG A 65 -7.37 -1.22 3.06
CA ARG A 65 -8.43 -1.64 2.14
C ARG A 65 -8.31 -0.92 0.79
N PRO A 66 -8.75 -1.54 -0.32
CA PRO A 66 -8.73 -0.92 -1.64
C PRO A 66 -9.58 0.36 -1.71
N GLU A 67 -10.69 0.41 -0.96
CA GLU A 67 -11.60 1.56 -0.88
C GLU A 67 -10.97 2.81 -0.27
N HIS A 68 -9.82 2.67 0.40
CA HIS A 68 -9.08 3.79 0.96
C HIS A 68 -8.31 4.59 -0.09
N ILE A 69 -8.19 4.06 -1.31
CA ILE A 69 -7.66 4.79 -2.46
C ILE A 69 -8.86 5.20 -3.32
N ARG A 70 -9.01 6.50 -3.61
CA ARG A 70 -10.15 6.98 -4.40
C ARG A 70 -10.14 6.31 -5.79
N ARG A 71 -11.31 5.86 -6.25
CA ARG A 71 -11.51 5.05 -7.48
C ARG A 71 -11.11 5.76 -8.78
N ASP A 72 -11.09 7.08 -8.77
CA ASP A 72 -10.62 7.94 -9.86
C ASP A 72 -9.10 7.85 -10.06
N HIS A 73 -8.36 7.36 -9.06
CA HIS A 73 -6.95 7.14 -9.20
C HIS A 73 -6.66 5.71 -9.68
N ARG A 74 -6.15 5.58 -10.91
CA ARG A 74 -5.82 4.30 -11.53
C ARG A 74 -4.58 3.68 -10.87
N TYR A 75 -4.77 2.72 -9.96
CA TYR A 75 -3.67 1.93 -9.40
C TYR A 75 -3.95 0.44 -9.43
N LEU A 76 -2.87 -0.32 -9.60
CA LEU A 76 -2.86 -1.76 -9.43
C LEU A 76 -2.84 -2.06 -7.93
N VAL A 77 -4.00 -2.32 -7.32
CA VAL A 77 -4.05 -2.87 -5.97
C VAL A 77 -3.63 -4.34 -6.06
N VAL A 78 -2.39 -4.64 -5.68
CA VAL A 78 -1.95 -6.03 -5.50
C VAL A 78 -2.57 -6.52 -4.20
N ASN A 79 -3.79 -7.02 -4.31
CA ASN A 79 -4.50 -7.62 -3.20
C ASN A 79 -3.88 -8.99 -2.94
N ASP A 80 -2.84 -9.03 -2.11
CA ASP A 80 -2.13 -10.26 -1.78
C ASP A 80 -2.89 -11.11 -0.75
N GLN A 81 -4.20 -11.35 -0.99
CA GLN A 81 -4.96 -12.36 -0.26
C GLN A 81 -4.49 -13.80 -0.60
N ARG A 82 -3.45 -13.96 -1.43
CA ARG A 82 -2.89 -15.27 -1.83
C ARG A 82 -1.55 -15.59 -1.16
N ALA A 83 -0.88 -14.67 -0.46
CA ALA A 83 0.37 -14.98 0.23
C ALA A 83 0.25 -16.08 1.29
N SER A 84 -0.93 -16.30 1.88
CA SER A 84 -1.09 -17.38 2.86
C SER A 84 -1.18 -18.78 2.24
N ARG A 85 -1.08 -18.97 0.91
CA ARG A 85 -1.29 -20.29 0.28
C ARG A 85 -0.32 -20.75 -0.80
N ARG A 86 0.75 -20.05 -1.18
CA ARG A 86 1.61 -20.57 -2.26
C ARG A 86 3.11 -20.46 -2.00
N ARG A 87 3.72 -21.65 -1.96
CA ARG A 87 5.15 -21.98 -2.00
C ARG A 87 5.93 -21.20 -3.09
N PRO A 88 7.26 -21.09 -2.94
CA PRO A 88 8.10 -20.22 -3.76
C PRO A 88 8.22 -20.75 -5.18
N GLY A 89 7.94 -19.88 -6.14
CA GLY A 89 8.17 -20.12 -7.55
C GLY A 89 6.98 -19.72 -8.41
N SER A 90 7.25 -18.82 -9.37
CA SER A 90 6.40 -18.36 -10.48
C SER A 90 5.32 -17.31 -10.15
N ARG A 91 5.12 -16.22 -10.90
CA ARG A 91 5.86 -15.51 -11.96
C ARG A 91 5.04 -14.24 -12.22
N ARG A 92 5.71 -13.08 -12.28
CA ARG A 92 5.33 -11.78 -12.89
C ARG A 92 3.93 -11.18 -12.60
N PRO A 93 3.84 -9.87 -12.25
CA PRO A 93 2.56 -9.18 -12.18
C PRO A 93 1.84 -9.24 -13.54
N GLN A 94 0.59 -9.70 -13.54
CA GLN A 94 -0.26 -9.68 -14.72
C GLN A 94 -0.76 -8.25 -14.97
N ILE A 95 -0.34 -7.68 -16.09
CA ILE A 95 -0.96 -6.47 -16.65
C ILE A 95 -2.20 -6.95 -17.42
N LEU A 96 -3.39 -6.54 -16.98
CA LEU A 96 -4.63 -6.76 -17.72
C LEU A 96 -4.73 -5.74 -18.88
N PRO A 97 -4.95 -6.18 -20.13
CA PRO A 97 -5.19 -5.26 -21.24
C PRO A 97 -6.66 -4.80 -21.31
N ARG A 98 -6.81 -3.50 -21.63
CA ARG A 98 -7.95 -2.69 -22.11
C ARG A 98 -9.38 -3.15 -21.82
#